data_AF-A0A2V7RE16-F1
#
_entry.id   AF-A0A2V7RE16-F1
#
_cell.length_a   1.000
_cell.length_b   1.000
_cell.length_c   1.000
_cell.angle_alpha   90.00
_cell.angle_beta   90.00
_cell.angle_gamma   90.00
#
_symmetry.space_group_name_H-M   'P 1'
#
loop_
_entity.id
_entity.type
_entity.pdbx_description
1 polymer ?
#
loop_
_entity_poly.entity_id
_entity_poly.type
_entity_poly.pdbx_seq_one_letter_code
_entity_poly.pdbx_strand_id
1 'polypeptide(L)' 'LPEFIVDGQVMNDFGPVTPIRDIVALEVYTGPTEVPGEYAGRYAGCGVIVVWTRSGPTRKRK' A
#
# COMPACT_ATOMS: atom_id res chain seq x y z
N LEU A 1 -1.03 9.71 -9.93
CA LEU A 1 -1.84 8.53 -9.53
C LEU A 1 -1.46 8.23 -8.08
N PRO A 2 -2.39 7.71 -7.25
CA PRO A 2 -2.07 7.38 -5.86
C PRO A 2 -0.96 6.32 -5.79
N GLU A 3 -0.24 6.29 -4.67
CA GLU A 3 0.75 5.25 -4.37
C GLU A 3 0.06 4.01 -3.78
N PHE A 4 0.40 2.83 -4.27
CA PHE A 4 -0.08 1.56 -3.71
C PHE A 4 0.99 0.97 -2.78
N ILE A 5 0.58 0.60 -1.58
CA ILE A 5 1.45 -0.03 -0.58
C ILE A 5 0.87 -1.39 -0.25
N VAL A 6 1.60 -2.46 -0.56
CA VAL A 6 1.17 -3.84 -0.36
C VAL A 6 2.04 -4.45 0.71
N ASP A 7 1.44 -4.83 1.83
CA ASP A 7 2.15 -5.42 2.97
C ASP A 7 3.39 -4.60 3.40
N GLY A 8 3.27 -3.27 3.30
CA GLY A 8 4.32 -2.31 3.64
C GLY A 8 5.37 -2.04 2.54
N GLN A 9 5.19 -2.54 1.31
CA GLN A 9 6.07 -2.27 0.16
C GLN A 9 5.34 -1.45 -0.90
N VAL A 10 6.00 -0.42 -1.45
CA VAL A 10 5.44 0.37 -2.55
C VAL A 10 5.40 -0.49 -3.81
N MET A 11 4.20 -0.78 -4.32
CA MET A 11 3.94 -1.66 -5.46
C MET A 11 2.85 -1.07 -6.36
N ASN A 12 3.24 -0.15 -7.24
CA ASN A 12 2.31 0.51 -8.18
C ASN A 12 1.91 -0.39 -9.37
N ASP A 13 2.49 -1.58 -9.48
CA ASP A 13 2.18 -2.65 -10.43
C ASP A 13 1.32 -3.76 -9.81
N PHE A 14 0.61 -3.47 -8.72
CA PHE A 14 -0.17 -4.40 -7.89
C PHE A 14 -0.97 -5.51 -8.62
N GLY A 15 -1.61 -5.19 -9.76
CA GLY A 15 -2.64 -6.01 -10.41
C GLY A 15 -2.23 -7.43 -10.86
N PRO A 16 -1.09 -7.64 -11.54
CA PRO A 16 -0.70 -8.96 -12.05
C PRO A 16 -0.12 -9.90 -11.00
N VAL A 17 0.39 -9.35 -9.88
CA VAL A 17 1.19 -10.10 -8.89
C VAL A 17 0.47 -10.35 -7.58
N THR A 18 -0.65 -9.67 -7.33
CA THR A 18 -1.44 -9.84 -6.10
C THR A 18 -2.82 -10.42 -6.42
N PRO A 19 -3.07 -11.71 -6.11
CA PRO A 19 -4.40 -12.28 -6.30
C PRO A 19 -5.43 -11.52 -5.48
N ILE A 20 -6.50 -11.03 -6.12
CA ILE A 20 -7.56 -10.24 -5.45
C ILE A 20 -8.15 -11.00 -4.25
N ARG A 21 -8.23 -12.34 -4.32
CA ARG A 21 -8.75 -13.19 -3.25
C ARG A 21 -7.92 -13.14 -1.97
N ASP A 22 -6.66 -12.75 -2.06
CA ASP A 22 -5.75 -12.71 -0.91
C ASP A 22 -5.77 -11.35 -0.20
N ILE A 23 -6.47 -10.35 -0.74
CA ILE A 23 -6.68 -9.06 -0.07
C ILE A 23 -7.60 -9.28 1.14
N VAL A 24 -7.12 -8.91 2.32
CA VAL A 24 -7.89 -9.00 3.58
C VAL A 24 -8.41 -7.65 4.04
N ALA A 25 -7.74 -6.56 3.66
CA ALA A 25 -8.15 -5.20 3.98
C ALA A 25 -7.59 -4.20 2.96
N LEU A 26 -8.28 -3.07 2.85
CA LEU A 26 -7.88 -1.90 2.08
C LEU A 26 -8.11 -0.65 2.91
N GLU A 27 -7.15 0.26 2.90
CA GLU A 27 -7.29 1.59 3.47
C GLU A 27 -6.92 2.63 2.41
N VAL A 28 -7.76 3.64 2.30
CA VAL A 28 -7.69 4.63 1.23
C VAL A 28 -7.54 6.01 1.87
N TYR A 29 -6.40 6.64 1.60
CA TYR A 29 -6.14 8.02 1.98
C TYR A 29 -6.19 8.89 0.73
N THR A 30 -7.08 9.89 0.72
CA THR A 30 -7.39 10.63 -0.50
C THR A 30 -6.51 11.86 -0.72
N GLY A 31 -5.71 12.24 0.28
CA GLY A 31 -4.82 13.38 0.18
C GLY A 31 -3.80 13.46 1.31
N PRO A 32 -2.86 14.43 1.20
CA PRO A 32 -1.70 14.53 2.08
C PRO A 32 -2.05 14.83 3.55
N THR A 33 -3.26 15.31 3.84
CA THR A 33 -3.72 15.55 5.21
C THR A 33 -4.17 14.29 5.92
N GLU A 34 -4.52 13.24 5.16
CA GLU A 34 -4.98 11.96 5.68
C GLU A 34 -3.85 10.92 5.70
N VAL A 35 -2.85 11.06 4.83
CA VAL A 35 -1.75 10.10 4.69
C VAL A 35 -0.87 10.10 5.95
N PRO A 36 -0.75 8.96 6.66
CA PRO A 36 0.17 8.80 7.77
C PRO A 36 1.63 9.02 7.36
N GLY A 37 2.45 9.52 8.29
CA GLY A 37 3.86 9.84 8.02
C GLY A 37 4.71 8.65 7.58
N GLU A 38 4.37 7.43 8.00
CA GLU A 38 5.01 6.19 7.53
C GLU A 38 4.79 5.90 6.03
N TYR A 39 3.75 6.48 5.44
CA TYR A 39 3.39 6.36 4.03
C TYR A 39 3.64 7.65 3.26
N ALA A 40 4.37 8.62 3.83
CA ALA A 40 4.77 9.85 3.17
C ALA A 40 5.83 9.60 2.08
N GLY A 41 5.39 8.95 0.98
CA GLY A 41 6.16 8.66 -0.21
C GLY A 41 6.22 9.83 -1.20
N ARG A 42 6.81 9.58 -2.37
CA ARG A 42 7.05 10.61 -3.39
C ARG A 42 5.76 11.11 -4.03
N TYR A 43 4.72 10.29 -4.04
CA TYR A 43 3.42 10.60 -4.65
C TYR A 43 2.27 10.60 -3.65
N ALA A 44 2.56 10.55 -2.34
CA ALA A 44 1.59 10.64 -1.26
C ALA A 44 0.68 11.89 -1.33
N GLY A 45 1.13 12.96 -2.00
CA GLY A 45 0.30 14.14 -2.29
C GLY A 45 -0.93 13.86 -3.17
N CYS A 46 -0.94 12.76 -3.93
CA CYS A 46 -2.10 12.29 -4.70
C CYS A 46 -2.95 11.25 -3.95
N GLY A 47 -2.63 10.97 -2.68
CA GLY A 47 -3.23 9.90 -1.88
C GLY A 47 -2.44 8.59 -1.91
N VAL A 48 -2.81 7.69 -1.01
CA VAL A 48 -2.19 6.37 -0.83
C VAL A 48 -3.27 5.31 -0.64
N ILE A 49 -3.09 4.16 -1.26
CA ILE A 49 -3.93 2.98 -1.06
C ILE A 49 -3.07 1.91 -0.40
N VAL A 50 -3.38 1.59 0.86
CA VAL A 50 -2.71 0.53 1.62
C VAL A 50 -3.50 -0.76 1.49
N VAL A 51 -2.80 -1.83 1.17
CA VAL A 51 -3.33 -3.17 0.92
C VAL A 51 -2.66 -4.14 1.89
N TRP A 52 -3.48 -4.89 2.62
CA TRP A 52 -3.01 -6.03 3.40
C TRP A 52 -3.43 -7.32 2.70
N THR A 53 -2.48 -8.23 2.54
CA THR A 53 -2.75 -9.57 2.03
C THR A 53 -2.68 -10.62 3.14
N ARG A 54 -3.20 -11.82 2.87
CA ARG A 54 -3.06 -12.97 3.78
C ARG A 54 -1.61 -13.36 4.05
N SER A 55 -0.69 -13.06 3.13
CA SER A 55 0.74 -13.34 3.28
C SER A 55 1.38 -12.42 4.33
N GLY A 56 0.91 -11.18 4.41
CA GLY A 56 1.41 -10.14 5.30
C GLY A 56 2.82 -9.64 4.93
N PRO A 57 3.38 -8.74 5.75
CA PRO A 57 4.68 -8.12 5.51
C PRO A 57 5.78 -9.16 5.34
N THR A 58 6.56 -9.04 4.26
CA THR A 58 7.81 -9.82 4.16
C THR A 58 8.73 -9.37 5.29
N ARG A 59 8.93 -10.26 6.27
CA ARG A 59 9.82 -9.98 7.41
C ARG A 59 11.21 -9.73 6.83
N LYS A 60 11.67 -8.47 6.82
CA LYS A 60 13.06 -8.16 6.49
C LYS A 60 13.94 -8.94 7.47
N ARG A 61 14.66 -9.93 6.96
CA ARG A 61 15.63 -10.71 7.74
C ARG A 61 16.73 -9.72 8.15
N LYS A 62 16.86 -9.48 9.45
CA LYS A 62 17.96 -8.70 10.04
C LYS A 62 19.30 -9.35 9.71
#